data_AF-A0A2E7UP50-F1
#
_entry.id   AF-A0A2E7UP50-F1
#
_cell.length_a   1.000
_cell.length_b   1.000
_cell.length_c   1.000
_cell.angle_alpha   90.00
_cell.angle_beta   90.00
_cell.angle_gamma   90.00
#
_symmetry.space_group_name_H-M   'P 1'
#
loop_
_entity.id
_entity.type
_entity.pdbx_description
1 polymer ?
#
loop_
_entity_poly.entity_id
_entity_poly.type
_entity_poly.pdbx_seq_one_letter_code
_entity_poly.pdbx_strand_id
1 'polypeptide(L)'
;MSQDDPATSPKAPLTPASLEHASRDVLVPGATALVSQARAEADHDALSMLGALRRILLMRNERPALALTLKAQGELAGTLGQFTLAADAFDTEWGVRELLDQPFKAHRARLDRAEALFFAGLVDDATRALRQAQKPARDLALGGQVHEASIQLADTLARLAGVLRAEQQGEEADLWLEGALEIAPDAETRAMVAATPGRFTTASAGQRTL
;
A
#
# COMPACT_ATOMS: atom_id res chain seq x y z
N MET A 1 56.15 20.99 4.93
CA MET A 1 55.52 20.00 4.04
C MET A 1 54.10 19.84 4.52
N SER A 2 53.19 20.64 3.96
CA SER A 2 51.76 20.55 4.27
C SER A 2 51.21 19.40 3.44
N GLN A 3 50.70 18.36 4.11
CA GLN A 3 49.88 17.34 3.48
C GLN A 3 48.48 17.93 3.32
N ASP A 4 48.07 18.12 2.06
CA ASP A 4 46.69 18.39 1.71
C ASP A 4 45.85 17.14 2.00
N ASP A 5 44.93 17.24 2.96
CA ASP A 5 43.85 16.28 3.13
C ASP A 5 42.96 16.31 1.87
N PRO A 6 42.68 15.17 1.21
CA PRO A 6 41.73 15.14 0.12
C PRO A 6 40.33 15.38 0.68
N ALA A 7 39.84 16.61 0.49
CA ALA A 7 38.47 17.00 0.74
C ALA A 7 37.51 15.93 0.17
N THR A 8 36.79 15.26 1.06
CA THR A 8 35.59 14.50 0.76
C THR A 8 34.59 15.47 0.16
N SER A 9 34.59 15.58 -1.16
CA SER A 9 33.58 16.31 -1.89
C SER A 9 32.21 15.73 -1.50
N PRO A 10 31.24 16.55 -1.03
CA PRO A 10 29.94 16.04 -0.67
C PRO A 10 29.33 15.41 -1.92
N LYS A 11 29.10 14.09 -1.87
CA LYS A 11 28.42 13.36 -2.93
C LYS A 11 27.07 14.04 -3.11
N ALA A 12 26.82 14.60 -4.30
CA ALA A 12 25.60 15.35 -4.57
C ALA A 12 24.38 14.51 -4.13
N PRO A 13 23.36 15.13 -3.51
CA PRO A 13 22.20 14.40 -3.02
C PRO A 13 21.55 13.65 -4.17
N LEU A 14 21.18 12.39 -3.91
CA LEU A 14 20.47 11.59 -4.89
C LEU A 14 19.09 12.22 -5.11
N THR A 15 18.73 12.44 -6.37
CA THR A 15 17.44 13.02 -6.74
C THR A 15 16.82 12.24 -7.89
N PRO A 16 15.49 12.29 -8.10
CA PRO A 16 14.87 11.70 -9.28
C PRO A 16 15.53 12.14 -10.59
N ALA A 17 15.85 13.44 -10.72
CA ALA A 17 16.54 13.98 -11.91
C ALA A 17 17.89 13.30 -12.19
N SER A 18 18.65 12.99 -11.14
CA SER A 18 19.93 12.27 -11.29
C SER A 18 19.78 10.84 -11.84
N LEU A 19 18.56 10.27 -11.77
CA LEU A 19 18.26 8.92 -12.24
C LEU A 19 17.62 8.89 -13.64
N GLU A 20 17.19 10.02 -14.19
CA GLU A 20 16.43 10.07 -15.45
C GLU A 20 17.18 9.41 -16.61
N HIS A 21 18.48 9.71 -16.73
CA HIS A 21 19.36 9.15 -17.75
C HIS A 21 20.34 8.09 -17.21
N ALA A 22 20.15 7.65 -15.97
CA ALA A 22 21.00 6.63 -15.38
C ALA A 22 20.87 5.29 -16.12
N SER A 23 21.94 4.50 -16.10
CA SER A 23 21.91 3.11 -16.52
C SER A 23 21.05 2.28 -15.55
N ARG A 24 20.60 1.11 -15.98
CA ARG A 24 19.65 0.29 -15.20
C ARG A 24 20.21 -0.18 -13.85
N ASP A 25 21.49 -0.52 -13.83
CA ASP A 25 22.26 -0.90 -12.64
C ASP A 25 22.38 0.22 -11.60
N VAL A 26 22.24 1.47 -12.02
CA VAL A 26 22.20 2.63 -11.12
C VAL A 26 20.77 3.03 -10.78
N LEU A 27 19.85 2.94 -11.76
CA LEU A 27 18.45 3.34 -11.63
C LEU A 27 17.71 2.55 -10.56
N VAL A 28 17.81 1.22 -10.55
CA VAL A 28 17.04 0.38 -9.61
C VAL A 28 17.50 0.56 -8.16
N PRO A 29 18.82 0.48 -7.84
CA PRO A 29 19.29 0.78 -6.49
C PRO A 29 19.03 2.25 -6.10
N GLY A 30 19.19 3.18 -7.04
CA GLY A 30 18.90 4.60 -6.80
C GLY A 30 17.44 4.85 -6.44
N ALA A 31 16.50 4.26 -7.19
CA ALA A 31 15.08 4.33 -6.89
C ALA A 31 14.76 3.76 -5.50
N THR A 32 15.39 2.65 -5.14
CA THR A 32 15.25 2.04 -3.81
C THR A 32 15.74 2.98 -2.70
N ALA A 33 16.89 3.63 -2.90
CA ALA A 33 17.44 4.60 -1.95
C ALA A 33 16.53 5.83 -1.78
N LEU A 34 15.98 6.37 -2.87
CA LEU A 34 15.02 7.48 -2.81
C LEU A 34 13.73 7.08 -2.10
N VAL A 35 13.24 5.85 -2.28
CA VAL A 35 12.10 5.33 -1.53
C VAL A 35 12.40 5.25 -0.02
N SER A 36 13.58 4.75 0.35
CA SER A 36 14.00 4.71 1.75
C SER A 36 14.12 6.10 2.36
N GLN A 37 14.66 7.06 1.60
CA GLN A 37 14.75 8.46 2.02
C GLN A 37 13.37 9.07 2.23
N ALA A 38 12.46 8.93 1.25
CA ALA A 38 11.10 9.46 1.34
C ALA A 38 10.35 8.93 2.57
N ARG A 39 10.55 7.65 2.90
CA ARG A 39 9.96 7.02 4.09
C ARG A 39 10.51 7.58 5.40
N ALA A 40 11.77 8.01 5.42
CA ALA A 40 12.40 8.59 6.60
C ALA A 40 11.99 10.05 6.81
N GLU A 41 11.86 10.82 5.74
CA GLU A 41 11.45 12.23 5.76
C GLU A 41 9.95 12.38 6.06
N ALA A 42 9.13 11.52 5.45
CA ALA A 42 7.69 11.40 5.70
C ALA A 42 6.90 12.72 5.58
N ASP A 43 7.27 13.58 4.62
CA ASP A 43 6.65 14.88 4.38
C ASP A 43 6.17 15.07 2.93
N HIS A 44 5.68 16.27 2.62
CA HIS A 44 5.17 16.63 1.29
C HIS A 44 6.25 16.70 0.21
N ASP A 45 7.50 16.99 0.58
CA ASP A 45 8.62 17.05 -0.37
C ASP A 45 9.04 15.62 -0.77
N ALA A 46 9.11 14.72 0.21
CA ALA A 46 9.28 13.29 0.00
C ALA A 46 8.19 12.70 -0.91
N LEU A 47 6.93 13.09 -0.72
CA LEU A 47 5.83 12.66 -1.58
C LEU A 47 5.97 13.19 -3.02
N SER A 48 6.39 14.45 -3.17
CA SER A 48 6.67 15.06 -4.48
C SER A 48 7.82 14.36 -5.19
N MET A 49 8.87 13.99 -4.44
CA MET A 49 10.01 13.20 -4.92
C MET A 49 9.57 11.82 -5.44
N LEU A 50 8.73 11.10 -4.69
CA LEU A 50 8.16 9.81 -5.14
C LEU A 50 7.32 9.98 -6.40
N GLY A 51 6.55 11.06 -6.51
CA GLY A 51 5.77 11.38 -7.72
C GLY A 51 6.66 11.62 -8.95
N ALA A 52 7.80 12.28 -8.79
CA ALA A 52 8.78 12.45 -9.87
C ALA A 52 9.45 11.12 -10.25
N LEU A 53 9.87 10.33 -9.26
CA LEU A 53 10.47 9.02 -9.47
C LEU A 53 9.51 8.06 -10.19
N ARG A 54 8.22 8.04 -9.82
CA ARG A 54 7.17 7.28 -10.49
C ARG A 54 7.14 7.55 -12.00
N ARG A 55 7.18 8.83 -12.42
CA ARG A 55 7.14 9.21 -13.83
C ARG A 55 8.34 8.68 -14.60
N ILE A 56 9.54 8.81 -14.03
CA ILE A 56 10.77 8.28 -14.63
C ILE A 56 10.67 6.76 -14.81
N LEU A 57 10.32 6.03 -13.75
CA LEU A 57 10.24 4.57 -13.78
C LEU A 57 9.16 4.05 -14.73
N LEU A 58 8.05 4.77 -14.86
CA LEU A 58 7.00 4.46 -15.84
C LEU A 58 7.52 4.63 -17.27
N MET A 59 8.12 5.78 -17.60
CA MET A 59 8.68 6.04 -18.93
C MET A 59 9.79 5.07 -19.30
N ARG A 60 10.53 4.57 -18.30
CA ARG A 60 11.60 3.58 -18.47
C ARG A 60 11.11 2.13 -18.39
N ASN A 61 9.81 1.89 -18.16
CA ASN A 61 9.20 0.57 -18.00
C ASN A 61 9.91 -0.32 -16.95
N GLU A 62 10.43 0.27 -15.87
CA GLU A 62 11.09 -0.45 -14.78
C GLU A 62 10.07 -0.92 -13.73
N ARG A 63 9.23 -1.88 -14.14
CA ARG A 63 8.06 -2.35 -13.37
C ARG A 63 8.36 -2.72 -11.91
N PRO A 64 9.43 -3.45 -11.56
CA PRO A 64 9.68 -3.81 -10.16
C PRO A 64 9.95 -2.58 -9.27
N ALA A 65 10.76 -1.64 -9.74
CA ALA A 65 11.06 -0.40 -9.02
C ALA A 65 9.85 0.53 -9.00
N LEU A 66 9.06 0.57 -10.09
CA LEU A 66 7.82 1.33 -10.16
C LEU A 66 6.82 0.84 -9.10
N ALA A 67 6.61 -0.48 -8.98
CA ALA A 67 5.71 -1.03 -7.98
C ALA A 67 6.14 -0.71 -6.53
N LEU A 68 7.45 -0.75 -6.25
CA LEU A 68 8.00 -0.33 -4.96
C LEU A 68 7.72 1.16 -4.68
N THR A 69 7.96 2.01 -5.67
CA THR A 69 7.76 3.47 -5.58
C THR A 69 6.30 3.82 -5.36
N LEU A 70 5.39 3.18 -6.12
CA LEU A 70 3.94 3.38 -5.99
C LEU A 70 3.43 2.96 -4.61
N LYS A 71 3.91 1.84 -4.08
CA LYS A 71 3.59 1.41 -2.71
C LYS A 71 3.98 2.48 -1.70
N ALA A 72 5.22 2.95 -1.75
CA ALA A 72 5.71 3.96 -0.83
C ALA A 72 4.96 5.29 -0.99
N GLN A 73 4.60 5.66 -2.22
CA GLN A 73 3.81 6.85 -2.51
C GLN A 73 2.41 6.74 -1.90
N GLY A 74 1.74 5.59 -2.07
CA GLY A 74 0.41 5.34 -1.50
C GLY A 74 0.42 5.38 0.02
N GLU A 75 1.40 4.71 0.65
CA GLU A 75 1.58 4.72 2.11
C GLU A 75 1.80 6.14 2.64
N LEU A 76 2.74 6.90 2.05
CA LEU A 76 3.05 8.27 2.47
C LEU A 76 1.91 9.25 2.22
N ALA A 77 1.24 9.16 1.06
CA ALA A 77 0.07 9.97 0.77
C ALA A 77 -1.05 9.72 1.80
N GLY A 78 -1.25 8.45 2.19
CA GLY A 78 -2.20 8.10 3.24
C GLY A 78 -1.85 8.72 4.59
N THR A 79 -0.59 8.68 5.02
CA THR A 79 -0.17 9.30 6.29
C THR A 79 -0.31 10.82 6.29
N LEU A 80 -0.19 11.47 5.13
CA LEU A 80 -0.33 12.92 4.96
C LEU A 80 -1.77 13.37 4.69
N GLY A 81 -2.75 12.46 4.74
CA GLY A 81 -4.16 12.79 4.51
C GLY A 81 -4.56 12.97 3.04
N GLN A 82 -3.67 12.64 2.09
CA GLN A 82 -3.92 12.77 0.65
C GLN A 82 -4.50 11.47 0.06
N PHE A 83 -5.70 11.10 0.52
CA PHE A 83 -6.28 9.79 0.25
C PHE A 83 -6.60 9.50 -1.21
N THR A 84 -7.04 10.50 -1.97
CA THR A 84 -7.27 10.32 -3.42
C THR A 84 -5.97 9.96 -4.14
N LEU A 85 -4.87 10.65 -3.80
CA LEU A 85 -3.55 10.35 -4.35
C LEU A 85 -3.06 8.96 -3.92
N ALA A 86 -3.34 8.57 -2.67
CA ALA A 86 -3.02 7.23 -2.17
C ALA A 86 -3.76 6.15 -2.96
N ALA A 87 -5.07 6.33 -3.17
CA ALA A 87 -5.90 5.41 -3.95
C ALA A 87 -5.38 5.25 -5.39
N ASP A 88 -5.01 6.35 -6.06
CA ASP A 88 -4.46 6.32 -7.42
C ASP A 88 -3.09 5.61 -7.48
N ALA A 89 -2.25 5.79 -6.47
CA ALA A 89 -0.97 5.13 -6.38
C ALA A 89 -1.15 3.61 -6.22
N PHE A 90 -2.05 3.16 -5.35
CA PHE A 90 -2.34 1.75 -5.13
C PHE A 90 -3.07 1.10 -6.32
N ASP A 91 -3.94 1.82 -7.02
CA ASP A 91 -4.56 1.34 -8.27
C ASP A 91 -3.51 1.05 -9.35
N THR A 92 -2.58 1.99 -9.51
CA THR A 92 -1.45 1.81 -10.44
C THR A 92 -0.53 0.68 -9.97
N GLU A 93 -0.25 0.57 -8.65
CA GLU A 93 0.56 -0.53 -8.11
C GLU A 93 -0.08 -1.86 -8.45
N TRP A 94 -1.38 -2.02 -8.21
CA TRP A 94 -2.12 -3.24 -8.50
C TRP A 94 -1.91 -3.67 -9.96
N GLY A 95 -2.14 -2.78 -10.93
CA GLY A 95 -1.92 -3.09 -12.34
C GLY A 95 -0.48 -3.52 -12.66
N VAL A 96 0.53 -2.87 -12.05
CA VAL A 96 1.93 -3.24 -12.24
C VAL A 96 2.25 -4.62 -11.62
N ARG A 97 1.66 -4.96 -10.47
CA ARG A 97 1.86 -6.25 -9.79
C ARG A 97 1.26 -7.41 -10.56
N GLU A 98 0.11 -7.22 -11.21
CA GLU A 98 -0.49 -8.21 -12.12
C GLU A 98 0.47 -8.50 -13.29
N LEU A 99 1.04 -7.46 -13.91
CA LEU A 99 2.01 -7.61 -15.01
C LEU A 99 3.35 -8.24 -14.60
N LEU A 100 3.59 -8.38 -13.30
CA LEU A 100 4.78 -9.03 -12.72
C LEU A 100 4.49 -10.44 -12.21
N ASP A 101 3.27 -10.96 -12.42
CA ASP A 101 2.79 -12.23 -11.88
C ASP A 101 2.95 -12.32 -10.34
N GLN A 102 2.61 -11.22 -9.64
CA GLN A 102 2.70 -11.11 -8.17
C GLN A 102 1.30 -11.00 -7.53
N PRO A 103 0.45 -12.03 -7.62
CA PRO A 103 -0.97 -11.91 -7.33
C PRO A 103 -1.29 -11.54 -5.87
N PHE A 104 -0.51 -12.00 -4.90
CA PHE A 104 -0.71 -11.62 -3.48
C PHE A 104 -0.39 -10.15 -3.22
N LYS A 105 0.67 -9.63 -3.85
CA LYS A 105 1.01 -8.20 -3.76
C LYS A 105 0.00 -7.35 -4.52
N ALA A 106 -0.50 -7.85 -5.65
CA ALA A 106 -1.55 -7.23 -6.44
C ALA A 106 -2.86 -7.12 -5.63
N HIS A 107 -3.26 -8.21 -4.96
CA HIS A 107 -4.41 -8.24 -4.07
C HIS A 107 -4.24 -7.29 -2.89
N ARG A 108 -3.06 -7.26 -2.27
CA ARG A 108 -2.78 -6.33 -1.18
C ARG A 108 -2.94 -4.86 -1.61
N ALA A 109 -2.39 -4.49 -2.77
CA ALA A 109 -2.55 -3.15 -3.32
C ALA A 109 -4.02 -2.80 -3.57
N ARG A 110 -4.86 -3.77 -3.99
CA ARG A 110 -6.31 -3.55 -4.13
C ARG A 110 -6.99 -3.25 -2.78
N LEU A 111 -6.59 -3.95 -1.71
CA LEU A 111 -7.12 -3.67 -0.37
C LEU A 111 -6.67 -2.30 0.16
N ASP A 112 -5.40 -1.95 -0.05
CA ASP A 112 -4.86 -0.65 0.35
C ASP A 112 -5.52 0.50 -0.45
N ARG A 113 -5.85 0.28 -1.74
CA ARG A 113 -6.67 1.20 -2.54
C ARG A 113 -8.06 1.41 -1.95
N ALA A 114 -8.76 0.32 -1.60
CA ALA A 114 -10.11 0.41 -1.06
C ALA A 114 -10.14 1.18 0.27
N GLU A 115 -9.14 0.95 1.11
CA GLU A 115 -8.93 1.70 2.35
C GLU A 115 -8.72 3.19 2.07
N ALA A 116 -7.85 3.54 1.12
CA ALA A 116 -7.65 4.93 0.71
C ALA A 116 -8.93 5.58 0.16
N LEU A 117 -9.72 4.86 -0.66
CA LEU A 117 -11.00 5.36 -1.17
C LEU A 117 -11.98 5.65 -0.02
N PHE A 118 -12.04 4.78 0.99
CA PHE A 118 -12.88 5.00 2.16
C PHE A 118 -12.49 6.29 2.90
N PHE A 119 -11.20 6.48 3.20
CA PHE A 119 -10.72 7.70 3.88
C PHE A 119 -10.85 8.96 3.00
N ALA A 120 -10.90 8.82 1.67
CA ALA A 120 -11.22 9.91 0.75
C ALA A 120 -12.71 10.30 0.74
N GLY A 121 -13.57 9.60 1.49
CA GLY A 121 -15.02 9.79 1.47
C GLY A 121 -15.72 9.14 0.27
N LEU A 122 -15.02 8.33 -0.52
CA LEU A 122 -15.54 7.61 -1.68
C LEU A 122 -16.00 6.20 -1.28
N VAL A 123 -16.96 6.14 -0.36
CA VAL A 123 -17.32 4.89 0.35
C VAL A 123 -17.95 3.84 -0.58
N ASP A 124 -18.75 4.27 -1.55
CA ASP A 124 -19.33 3.36 -2.56
C ASP A 124 -18.24 2.69 -3.39
N ASP A 125 -17.20 3.43 -3.77
CA ASP A 125 -16.08 2.92 -4.54
C ASP A 125 -15.20 1.98 -3.71
N ALA A 126 -14.98 2.31 -2.43
CA ALA A 126 -14.28 1.44 -1.48
C ALA A 126 -15.00 0.09 -1.31
N THR A 127 -16.31 0.13 -1.08
CA THR A 127 -17.17 -1.05 -0.93
C THR A 127 -17.15 -1.90 -2.19
N ARG A 128 -17.29 -1.27 -3.36
CA ARG A 128 -17.22 -1.96 -4.65
C ARG A 128 -15.87 -2.65 -4.85
N ALA A 129 -14.77 -1.97 -4.53
CA ALA A 129 -13.42 -2.53 -4.65
C ALA A 129 -13.22 -3.75 -3.75
N LEU A 130 -13.69 -3.71 -2.49
CA LEU A 130 -13.59 -4.84 -1.55
C LEU A 130 -14.43 -6.05 -2.00
N ARG A 131 -15.65 -5.82 -2.49
CA ARG A 131 -16.48 -6.91 -3.05
C ARG A 131 -15.80 -7.58 -4.25
N GLN A 132 -15.19 -6.79 -5.14
CA GLN A 132 -14.44 -7.32 -6.28
C GLN A 132 -13.17 -8.07 -5.88
N ALA A 133 -12.54 -7.72 -4.76
CA ALA A 133 -11.32 -8.36 -4.27
C ALA A 133 -11.56 -9.81 -3.80
N GLN A 134 -12.79 -10.19 -3.45
CA GLN A 134 -13.09 -11.55 -2.96
C GLN A 134 -12.80 -12.64 -3.99
N LYS A 135 -13.13 -12.41 -5.26
CA LYS A 135 -12.97 -13.42 -6.32
C LYS A 135 -11.50 -13.80 -6.52
N PRO A 136 -10.58 -12.85 -6.71
CA PRO A 136 -9.15 -13.16 -6.83
C PRO A 136 -8.57 -13.90 -5.62
N ALA A 137 -9.01 -13.58 -4.39
CA ALA A 137 -8.58 -14.33 -3.21
C ALA A 137 -9.04 -15.81 -3.26
N ARG A 138 -10.25 -16.09 -3.75
CA ARG A 138 -10.75 -17.46 -3.96
C ARG A 138 -9.99 -18.17 -5.09
N ASP A 139 -9.77 -17.48 -6.21
CA ASP A 139 -9.03 -18.03 -7.36
C ASP A 139 -7.59 -18.41 -6.96
N LEU A 140 -6.95 -17.62 -6.09
CA LEU A 140 -5.63 -17.95 -5.51
C LEU A 140 -5.64 -19.24 -4.68
N ALA A 141 -6.73 -19.51 -3.96
CA ALA A 141 -6.87 -20.75 -3.18
C ALA A 141 -6.96 -21.96 -4.11
N LEU A 142 -7.67 -21.84 -5.23
CA LEU A 142 -7.78 -22.89 -6.25
C LEU A 142 -6.43 -23.18 -6.93
N GLY A 143 -5.51 -22.22 -6.95
CA GLY A 143 -4.14 -22.36 -7.47
C GLY A 143 -3.17 -23.15 -6.57
N GLY A 144 -3.65 -23.76 -5.48
CA GLY A 144 -2.84 -24.61 -4.58
C GLY A 144 -2.15 -23.87 -3.44
N GLN A 145 -2.28 -22.54 -3.37
CA GLN A 145 -1.72 -21.70 -2.30
C GLN A 145 -2.78 -21.37 -1.24
N VAL A 146 -3.48 -22.41 -0.78
CA VAL A 146 -4.71 -22.32 0.02
C VAL A 146 -4.52 -21.47 1.28
N HIS A 147 -3.43 -21.65 2.02
CA HIS A 147 -3.22 -20.93 3.28
C HIS A 147 -3.09 -19.42 3.09
N GLU A 148 -2.23 -18.98 2.17
CA GLU A 148 -2.02 -17.55 1.90
C GLU A 148 -3.28 -16.91 1.30
N ALA A 149 -3.96 -17.62 0.41
CA ALA A 149 -5.22 -17.19 -0.18
C ALA A 149 -6.35 -17.04 0.87
N SER A 150 -6.45 -17.97 1.83
CA SER A 150 -7.39 -17.87 2.95
C SER A 150 -7.12 -16.65 3.81
N ILE A 151 -5.85 -16.35 4.11
CA ILE A 151 -5.50 -15.13 4.86
C ILE A 151 -5.97 -13.87 4.12
N GLN A 152 -5.74 -13.82 2.80
CA GLN A 152 -6.18 -12.68 1.97
C GLN A 152 -7.70 -12.56 1.89
N LEU A 153 -8.41 -13.69 1.83
CA LEU A 153 -9.87 -13.71 1.87
C LEU A 153 -10.37 -13.18 3.22
N ALA A 154 -9.81 -13.64 4.34
CA ALA A 154 -10.18 -13.15 5.66
C ALA A 154 -9.95 -11.64 5.82
N ASP A 155 -8.81 -11.11 5.36
CA ASP A 155 -8.53 -9.65 5.38
C ASP A 155 -9.54 -8.88 4.51
N THR A 156 -9.90 -9.41 3.35
CA THR A 156 -10.90 -8.80 2.45
C THR A 156 -12.27 -8.73 3.11
N LEU A 157 -12.74 -9.83 3.70
CA LEU A 157 -14.04 -9.93 4.35
C LEU A 157 -14.12 -9.02 5.58
N ALA A 158 -13.08 -9.03 6.42
CA ALA A 158 -13.01 -8.18 7.60
C ALA A 158 -13.04 -6.69 7.23
N ARG A 159 -12.25 -6.26 6.25
CA ARG A 159 -12.25 -4.86 5.78
C ARG A 159 -13.59 -4.43 5.20
N LEU A 160 -14.27 -5.32 4.48
CA LEU A 160 -15.63 -5.06 3.97
C LEU A 160 -16.63 -4.88 5.13
N ALA A 161 -16.59 -5.78 6.12
CA ALA A 161 -17.37 -5.66 7.35
C ALA A 161 -17.14 -4.29 8.04
N GLY A 162 -15.89 -3.86 8.14
CA GLY A 162 -15.52 -2.57 8.74
C GLY A 162 -16.15 -1.38 8.02
N VAL A 163 -16.04 -1.34 6.69
CA VAL A 163 -16.64 -0.27 5.87
C VAL A 163 -18.17 -0.27 6.01
N LEU A 164 -18.81 -1.45 5.94
CA LEU A 164 -20.26 -1.56 6.06
C LEU A 164 -20.78 -1.13 7.44
N ARG A 165 -20.04 -1.41 8.53
CA ARG A 165 -20.37 -0.90 9.86
C ARG A 165 -20.29 0.61 9.94
N ALA A 166 -19.27 1.22 9.33
CA ALA A 166 -19.14 2.67 9.28
C ALA A 166 -20.33 3.32 8.53
N GLU A 167 -20.85 2.64 7.51
CA GLU A 167 -22.04 3.04 6.75
C GLU A 167 -23.38 2.65 7.41
N GLN A 168 -23.36 2.18 8.66
CA GLN A 168 -24.54 1.73 9.41
C GLN A 168 -25.31 0.56 8.76
N GLN A 169 -24.64 -0.21 7.90
CA GLN A 169 -25.17 -1.44 7.29
C GLN A 169 -24.84 -2.66 8.16
N GLY A 170 -25.30 -2.64 9.41
CA GLY A 170 -24.88 -3.58 10.46
C GLY A 170 -25.16 -5.05 10.14
N GLU A 171 -26.37 -5.38 9.69
CA GLU A 171 -26.75 -6.76 9.37
C GLU A 171 -25.87 -7.36 8.26
N GLU A 172 -25.60 -6.60 7.21
CA GLU A 172 -24.73 -7.08 6.14
C GLU A 172 -23.28 -7.21 6.63
N ALA A 173 -22.81 -6.24 7.43
CA ALA A 173 -21.48 -6.30 7.98
C ALA A 173 -21.24 -7.54 8.86
N ASP A 174 -22.22 -7.92 9.67
CA ASP A 174 -22.11 -9.08 10.55
C ASP A 174 -21.97 -10.38 9.75
N LEU A 175 -22.71 -10.55 8.65
CA LEU A 175 -22.55 -11.69 7.74
C LEU A 175 -21.13 -11.79 7.17
N TRP A 176 -20.54 -10.67 6.76
CA TRP A 176 -19.17 -10.66 6.23
C TRP A 176 -18.13 -10.95 7.31
N LEU A 177 -18.36 -10.45 8.53
CA LEU A 177 -17.47 -10.69 9.66
C LEU A 177 -17.51 -12.16 10.11
N GLU A 178 -18.68 -12.78 10.15
CA GLU A 178 -18.84 -14.21 10.45
C GLU A 178 -17.99 -15.07 9.50
N GLY A 179 -18.10 -14.84 8.18
CA GLY A 179 -17.28 -15.53 7.19
C GLY A 179 -15.77 -15.26 7.34
N ALA A 180 -15.38 -14.08 7.83
CA ALA A 180 -13.99 -13.79 8.14
C ALA A 180 -13.49 -14.54 9.39
N LEU A 181 -14.33 -14.66 10.43
CA LEU A 181 -14.03 -15.35 11.69
C LEU A 181 -13.88 -16.86 11.50
N GLU A 182 -14.62 -17.46 10.59
CA GLU A 182 -14.46 -18.87 10.21
C GLU A 182 -13.05 -19.19 9.69
N ILE A 183 -12.38 -18.18 9.09
CA ILE A 183 -11.04 -18.33 8.50
C ILE A 183 -9.96 -17.85 9.48
N ALA A 184 -10.20 -16.72 10.16
CA ALA A 184 -9.23 -16.03 10.99
C ALA A 184 -9.89 -15.52 12.29
N PRO A 185 -9.57 -16.09 13.46
CA PRO A 185 -10.19 -15.71 14.74
C PRO A 185 -9.98 -14.25 15.15
N ASP A 186 -8.99 -13.56 14.57
CA ASP A 186 -8.68 -12.15 14.81
C ASP A 186 -9.44 -11.19 13.85
N ALA A 187 -10.39 -11.68 13.06
CA ALA A 187 -11.10 -10.90 12.05
C ALA A 187 -11.82 -9.65 12.60
N GLU A 188 -12.33 -9.68 13.83
CA GLU A 188 -12.91 -8.48 14.49
C GLU A 188 -11.91 -7.32 14.57
N THR A 189 -10.66 -7.64 14.91
CA THR A 189 -9.59 -6.64 14.98
C THR A 189 -9.30 -6.07 13.60
N ARG A 190 -9.34 -6.93 12.58
CA ARG A 190 -9.09 -6.55 11.17
C ARG A 190 -10.22 -5.72 10.57
N ALA A 191 -11.45 -5.88 11.07
CA ALA A 191 -12.62 -5.13 10.65
C ALA A 191 -12.71 -3.74 11.28
N MET A 192 -11.89 -3.42 12.27
CA MET A 192 -11.98 -2.15 12.98
C MET A 192 -11.48 -0.99 12.13
N VAL A 193 -12.36 -0.03 11.83
CA VAL A 193 -12.02 1.23 11.15
C VAL A 193 -11.78 2.31 12.22
N ALA A 194 -10.56 2.81 12.32
CA ALA A 194 -10.22 3.94 13.19
C ALA A 194 -10.32 5.26 12.42
N ALA A 195 -10.69 6.34 13.10
CA ALA A 195 -10.68 7.70 12.53
C ALA A 195 -9.27 8.22 12.18
N THR A 196 -8.22 7.50 12.61
CA THR A 196 -6.83 7.82 12.29
C THR A 196 -6.42 7.10 11.00
N PRO A 197 -6.07 7.83 9.93
CA PRO A 197 -5.65 7.24 8.67
C PRO A 197 -4.26 6.59 8.76
N GLY A 198 -4.03 5.55 7.97
CA GLY A 198 -2.68 4.97 7.78
C GLY A 198 -2.53 3.49 8.09
N ARG A 199 -3.62 2.78 8.41
CA ARG A 199 -3.84 1.32 8.31
C ARG A 199 -5.13 1.00 9.08
N PHE A 200 -5.84 -0.06 8.70
CA PHE A 200 -6.47 -0.96 9.68
C PHE A 200 -5.35 -1.44 10.63
N THR A 201 -5.03 -0.67 11.67
CA THR A 201 -3.92 -0.96 12.60
C THR A 201 -4.43 -1.46 13.93
N THR A 202 -3.91 -2.64 14.27
CA THR A 202 -3.95 -3.34 15.55
C THR A 202 -3.52 -2.46 16.73
N ALA A 203 -4.39 -2.31 17.72
CA ALA A 203 -3.95 -1.97 19.07
C ALA A 203 -3.38 -3.24 19.72
N SER A 204 -2.21 -3.15 20.38
CA SER A 204 -1.67 -4.25 21.17
C SER A 204 -2.61 -4.58 22.33
N ALA A 205 -2.69 -5.87 22.69
CA ALA A 205 -3.36 -6.34 23.88
C ALA A 205 -2.90 -5.54 25.12
N GLY A 206 -3.77 -4.69 25.67
CA GLY A 206 -3.52 -4.02 26.94
C GLY A 206 -4.06 -2.60 27.01
N GLN A 207 -5.38 -2.47 27.14
CA GLN A 207 -6.03 -1.51 28.05
C GLN A 207 -7.55 -1.72 28.00
N ARG A 208 -7.99 -2.87 28.54
CA ARG A 208 -9.24 -2.92 29.29
C ARG A 208 -8.87 -2.57 30.72
N THR A 209 -9.27 -1.39 31.18
CA THR A 209 -9.53 -1.21 32.60
C THR A 209 -11.04 -1.11 32.73
N LEU A 210 -11.58 -1.99 33.59
CA LEU A 210 -12.94 -1.96 34.10
C LEU A 210 -13.24 -0.60 34.75
#